data_AF-A0A1M7GRU8-F1
#
_entry.id   AF-A0A1M7GRU8-F1
#
_cell.length_a   1.000
_cell.length_b   1.000
_cell.length_c   1.000
_cell.angle_alpha   90.00
_cell.angle_beta   90.00
_cell.angle_gamma   90.00
#
_symmetry.space_group_name_H-M   'P 1'
#
loop_
_entity.id
_entity.type
_entity.pdbx_description
1 polymer ?
#
loop_
_entity_poly.entity_id
_entity_poly.type
_entity_poly.pdbx_seq_one_letter_code
_entity_poly.pdbx_strand_id
1 'polypeptide(L)'
;MSQAQLTLVSHGLCPFVQRVAIMLLEKEVPFQRIDVDLKVRPDCFMAISPTGKVPLLKVQKGDEKANVLFESVAICEYIEEVYPNPALHPEDAITRAQHRAWIEFATAMLADAWGYLNAADQQAALGKSAALRGKLERFNLEKPDGPYFAGAKLSMVDIAVAPVFRYFDLLGFEPSHPLFEGLGRIAEWRHALANRASVQAAVAEDYASRFHAHLQQAKAILVS
;
A
#
# COMPACT_ATOMS: atom_id res chain seq x y z
N MET A 1 -26.97 -6.85 -15.78
CA MET A 1 -26.78 -5.74 -14.81
C MET A 1 -25.61 -4.91 -15.30
N SER A 2 -25.76 -3.60 -15.45
CA SER A 2 -24.65 -2.73 -15.85
C SER A 2 -23.54 -2.80 -14.81
N GLN A 3 -22.29 -2.99 -15.25
CA GLN A 3 -21.13 -2.97 -14.37
C GLN A 3 -21.03 -1.60 -13.69
N ALA A 4 -20.73 -1.57 -12.38
CA ALA A 4 -20.60 -0.32 -11.65
C ALA A 4 -19.41 0.49 -12.19
N GLN A 5 -19.57 1.81 -12.34
CA GLN A 5 -18.46 2.71 -12.62
C GLN A 5 -17.73 3.00 -11.30
N LEU A 6 -16.43 2.71 -11.28
CA LEU A 6 -15.57 2.95 -10.11
C LEU A 6 -14.72 4.21 -10.31
N THR A 7 -14.65 5.04 -9.28
CA THR A 7 -13.73 6.19 -9.25
C THR A 7 -12.90 6.16 -7.97
N LEU A 8 -11.58 6.03 -8.12
CA LEU A 8 -10.61 6.06 -7.04
C LEU A 8 -10.12 7.50 -6.80
N VAL A 9 -10.62 8.12 -5.72
CA VAL A 9 -10.16 9.43 -5.26
C VAL A 9 -8.84 9.24 -4.52
N SER A 10 -7.81 9.94 -5.01
CA SER A 10 -6.40 9.61 -4.82
C SER A 10 -5.58 10.81 -4.36
N HIS A 11 -4.35 10.54 -3.92
CA HIS A 11 -3.30 11.53 -3.75
C HIS A 11 -1.98 10.91 -4.19
N GLY A 12 -1.16 11.66 -4.93
CA GLY A 12 -0.02 11.14 -5.70
C GLY A 12 1.01 10.35 -4.90
N LEU A 13 1.23 10.67 -3.62
CA LEU A 13 2.20 10.00 -2.75
C LEU A 13 1.56 9.07 -1.70
N CYS A 14 0.23 8.83 -1.76
CA CYS A 14 -0.44 8.08 -0.72
C CYS A 14 -0.22 6.56 -0.85
N PRO A 15 0.40 5.89 0.14
CA PRO A 15 0.59 4.43 0.11
C PRO A 15 -0.74 3.66 0.24
N PHE A 16 -1.74 4.23 0.91
CA PHE A 16 -3.05 3.60 1.07
C PHE A 16 -3.84 3.59 -0.24
N VAL A 17 -3.66 4.62 -1.09
CA VAL A 17 -4.22 4.65 -2.46
C VAL A 17 -3.58 3.56 -3.32
N GLN A 18 -2.26 3.35 -3.19
CA GLN A 18 -1.57 2.29 -3.92
C GLN A 18 -2.16 0.91 -3.64
N ARG A 19 -2.54 0.61 -2.38
CA ARG A 19 -3.21 -0.66 -2.04
C ARG A 19 -4.46 -0.90 -2.90
N VAL A 20 -5.32 0.12 -3.00
CA VAL A 20 -6.57 0.04 -3.77
C VAL A 20 -6.30 -0.01 -5.27
N ALA A 21 -5.32 0.77 -5.76
CA ALA A 21 -4.94 0.74 -7.17
C ALA A 21 -4.39 -0.63 -7.58
N ILE A 22 -3.49 -1.22 -6.79
CA ILE A 22 -2.96 -2.57 -7.03
C ILE A 22 -4.10 -3.58 -7.04
N MET A 23 -5.02 -3.51 -6.06
CA MET A 23 -6.19 -4.38 -5.99
C MET A 23 -7.04 -4.31 -7.27
N LEU A 24 -7.39 -3.11 -7.73
CA LEU A 24 -8.20 -2.92 -8.95
C LEU A 24 -7.48 -3.44 -10.20
N LEU A 25 -6.15 -3.22 -10.27
CA LEU A 25 -5.32 -3.68 -11.39
C LEU A 25 -5.18 -5.20 -11.43
N GLU A 26 -4.96 -5.85 -10.28
CA GLU A 26 -4.89 -7.32 -10.16
C GLU A 26 -6.22 -8.01 -10.53
N LYS A 27 -7.33 -7.33 -10.26
CA LYS A 27 -8.68 -7.80 -10.59
C LYS A 27 -9.12 -7.44 -12.00
N GLU A 28 -8.27 -6.73 -12.76
CA GLU A 28 -8.57 -6.21 -14.09
C GLU A 28 -9.87 -5.38 -14.13
N VAL A 29 -10.18 -4.68 -13.04
CA VAL A 29 -11.40 -3.88 -12.93
C VAL A 29 -11.15 -2.48 -13.46
N PRO A 30 -11.88 -2.03 -14.50
CA PRO A 30 -11.74 -0.67 -15.01
C PRO A 30 -12.17 0.36 -13.95
N PHE A 31 -11.35 1.40 -13.77
CA PHE A 31 -11.66 2.49 -12.85
C PHE A 31 -11.12 3.83 -13.37
N GLN A 32 -11.74 4.92 -12.94
CA GLN A 32 -11.21 6.27 -13.12
C GLN A 32 -10.40 6.67 -11.88
N ARG A 33 -9.27 7.32 -12.08
CA ARG A 33 -8.46 7.88 -10.98
C ARG A 33 -8.56 9.39 -10.98
N ILE A 34 -8.85 9.97 -9.81
CA ILE A 34 -8.87 11.43 -9.62
C ILE A 34 -7.94 11.76 -8.46
N ASP A 35 -6.83 12.44 -8.74
CA ASP A 35 -5.94 12.93 -7.69
C ASP A 35 -6.45 14.27 -7.14
N VAL A 36 -6.59 14.37 -5.81
CA VAL A 36 -7.02 15.59 -5.11
C VAL A 36 -5.84 16.27 -4.42
N ASP A 37 -5.89 17.60 -4.37
CA ASP A 37 -4.98 18.39 -3.55
C ASP A 37 -5.51 18.46 -2.10
N LEU A 38 -4.86 17.70 -1.21
CA LEU A 38 -5.18 17.65 0.21
C LEU A 38 -4.76 18.90 0.99
N LYS A 39 -4.02 19.85 0.37
CA LYS A 39 -3.70 21.16 0.96
C LYS A 39 -4.88 22.13 0.86
N VAL A 40 -5.62 22.06 -0.24
CA VAL A 40 -6.77 22.95 -0.51
C VAL A 40 -8.08 22.36 0.03
N ARG A 41 -8.16 21.04 0.24
CA ARG A 41 -9.32 20.28 0.79
C ARG A 41 -10.67 20.85 0.30
N PRO A 42 -10.98 20.73 -0.99
CA PRO A 42 -12.20 21.31 -1.54
C PRO A 42 -13.44 20.77 -0.84
N ASP A 43 -14.48 21.59 -0.68
CA ASP A 43 -15.72 21.23 0.01
C ASP A 43 -16.36 19.94 -0.54
N CYS A 44 -16.25 19.73 -1.86
CA CYS A 44 -16.74 18.52 -2.51
C CYS A 44 -16.02 17.23 -2.07
N PHE A 45 -14.76 17.32 -1.62
CA PHE A 45 -14.01 16.20 -1.06
C PHE A 45 -14.39 15.98 0.42
N MET A 46 -14.49 17.05 1.20
CA MET A 46 -14.89 16.97 2.61
C MET A 46 -16.33 16.46 2.76
N ALA A 47 -17.21 16.76 1.80
CA ALA A 47 -18.58 16.24 1.78
C ALA A 47 -18.67 14.72 1.63
N ILE A 48 -17.62 14.06 1.11
CA ILE A 48 -17.61 12.61 0.83
C ILE A 48 -16.59 11.83 1.66
N SER A 49 -15.61 12.49 2.30
CA SER A 49 -14.60 11.85 3.15
C SER A 49 -14.92 12.09 4.64
N PRO A 50 -15.45 11.10 5.38
CA PRO A 50 -15.74 11.27 6.80
C PRO A 50 -14.50 11.62 7.64
N THR A 51 -13.32 11.19 7.18
CA THR A 51 -12.04 11.36 7.88
C THR A 51 -11.15 12.44 7.26
N GLY A 52 -11.57 13.06 6.15
CA GLY A 52 -10.75 13.99 5.37
C GLY A 52 -9.49 13.35 4.76
N LYS A 53 -9.50 12.03 4.56
CA LYS A 53 -8.38 11.23 4.04
C LYS A 53 -8.74 10.52 2.73
N VAL A 54 -7.71 10.08 2.03
CA VAL A 54 -7.76 9.17 0.86
C VAL A 54 -7.14 7.82 1.23
N PRO A 55 -7.45 6.72 0.52
CA PRO A 55 -8.33 6.61 -0.64
C PRO A 55 -9.83 6.76 -0.30
N LEU A 56 -10.60 7.19 -1.30
CA LEU A 56 -12.04 6.92 -1.36
C LEU A 56 -12.35 6.17 -2.65
N LEU A 57 -13.30 5.23 -2.59
CA LEU A 57 -13.85 4.59 -3.77
C LEU A 57 -15.30 5.01 -3.96
N LYS A 58 -15.58 5.73 -5.05
CA LYS A 58 -16.95 6.01 -5.48
C LYS A 58 -17.43 4.84 -6.34
N VAL A 59 -18.60 4.31 -6.00
CA VAL A 59 -19.26 3.20 -6.70
C VAL A 59 -20.59 3.70 -7.25
N GLN A 60 -20.68 3.83 -8.56
CA GLN A 60 -21.86 4.32 -9.28
C GLN A 60 -22.52 3.18 -10.06
N LYS A 61 -23.78 2.85 -9.76
CA LYS A 61 -24.55 1.80 -10.44
C LYS A 61 -25.70 2.44 -11.23
N GLY A 62 -25.62 2.40 -12.56
CA GLY A 62 -26.60 3.08 -13.42
C GLY A 62 -26.76 4.56 -13.02
N ASP A 63 -28.00 5.02 -12.86
CA ASP A 63 -28.33 6.40 -12.48
C ASP A 63 -28.56 6.60 -10.97
N GLU A 64 -28.22 5.61 -10.13
CA GLU A 64 -28.40 5.70 -8.68
C GLU A 64 -27.45 6.75 -8.05
N LYS A 65 -27.65 7.09 -6.78
CA LYS A 65 -26.66 7.91 -6.08
C LYS A 65 -25.38 7.10 -5.85
N ALA A 66 -24.21 7.67 -6.17
CA ALA A 66 -22.92 7.04 -5.88
C ALA A 66 -22.77 6.71 -4.39
N ASN A 67 -22.37 5.47 -4.09
CA ASN A 67 -21.88 5.09 -2.77
C ASN A 67 -20.41 5.48 -2.65
N VAL A 68 -19.98 5.94 -1.47
CA VAL A 68 -18.58 6.31 -1.23
C VAL A 68 -18.04 5.46 -0.09
N LEU A 69 -17.00 4.69 -0.39
CA LEU A 69 -16.27 3.86 0.56
C LEU A 69 -14.96 4.56 0.95
N PHE A 70 -14.53 4.37 2.19
CA PHE A 70 -13.29 4.89 2.76
C PHE A 70 -12.55 3.77 3.51
N GLU A 71 -11.31 4.03 3.91
CA GLU A 71 -10.33 3.05 4.42
C GLU A 71 -9.85 2.04 3.37
N SER A 72 -8.54 2.05 3.10
CA SER A 72 -7.95 1.22 2.02
C SER A 72 -8.25 -0.27 2.16
N VAL A 73 -8.21 -0.83 3.38
CA VAL A 73 -8.48 -2.25 3.59
C VAL A 73 -9.95 -2.58 3.36
N ALA A 74 -10.87 -1.76 3.88
CA ALA A 74 -12.31 -1.96 3.68
C ALA A 74 -12.69 -1.85 2.19
N ILE A 75 -12.11 -0.89 1.47
CA ILE A 75 -12.27 -0.77 0.02
C ILE A 75 -11.78 -2.02 -0.70
N CYS A 76 -10.60 -2.52 -0.35
CA CYS A 76 -10.07 -3.74 -0.98
C CYS A 76 -10.89 -4.99 -0.62
N GLU A 77 -11.43 -5.13 0.60
CA GLU A 77 -12.36 -6.23 0.94
C GLU A 77 -13.64 -6.15 0.09
N TYR A 78 -14.22 -4.96 -0.10
CA TYR A 78 -15.35 -4.77 -1.01
C TYR A 78 -15.02 -5.20 -2.45
N ILE A 79 -13.84 -4.84 -2.96
CA ILE A 79 -13.40 -5.26 -4.30
C ILE A 79 -13.25 -6.78 -4.37
N GLU A 80 -12.70 -7.43 -3.33
CA GLU A 80 -12.58 -8.89 -3.26
C GLU A 80 -13.95 -9.58 -3.31
N GLU A 81 -14.93 -9.06 -2.58
CA GLU A 81 -16.29 -9.61 -2.52
C GLU A 81 -17.05 -9.46 -3.85
N VAL A 82 -16.90 -8.31 -4.52
CA VAL A 82 -17.60 -8.03 -5.78
C VAL A 82 -16.91 -8.65 -7.00
N TYR A 83 -15.58 -8.73 -6.96
CA TYR A 83 -14.74 -9.27 -8.03
C TYR A 83 -13.90 -10.42 -7.47
N PRO A 84 -14.45 -11.63 -7.29
CA PRO A 84 -13.79 -12.71 -6.55
C PRO A 84 -12.57 -13.32 -7.28
N ASN A 85 -12.39 -13.05 -8.58
CA ASN A 85 -11.31 -13.63 -9.37
C ASN A 85 -10.30 -12.56 -9.86
N PRO A 86 -8.99 -12.83 -9.79
CA PRO A 86 -8.35 -13.93 -9.04
C PRO A 86 -8.50 -13.74 -7.53
N ALA A 87 -8.70 -14.81 -6.74
CA ALA A 87 -8.81 -14.68 -5.28
C ALA A 87 -7.50 -14.16 -4.66
N LEU A 88 -7.59 -13.13 -3.82
CA LEU A 88 -6.46 -12.52 -3.11
C LEU A 88 -6.50 -12.78 -1.61
N HIS A 89 -7.60 -13.38 -1.13
CA HIS A 89 -7.68 -14.03 0.17
C HIS A 89 -7.71 -15.56 0.04
N PRO A 90 -7.22 -16.29 1.06
CA PRO A 90 -7.37 -17.74 1.12
C PRO A 90 -8.83 -18.12 1.38
N GLU A 91 -9.22 -19.29 0.88
CA GLU A 91 -10.59 -19.83 1.03
C GLU A 91 -10.90 -20.26 2.47
N ASP A 92 -9.91 -20.81 3.18
CA ASP A 92 -10.07 -21.21 4.57
C ASP A 92 -10.29 -19.99 5.48
N ALA A 93 -11.28 -20.08 6.36
CA ALA A 93 -11.69 -18.98 7.21
C ALA A 93 -10.62 -18.57 8.24
N ILE A 94 -9.90 -19.53 8.80
CA ILE A 94 -8.83 -19.27 9.78
C ILE A 94 -7.64 -18.64 9.08
N THR A 95 -7.18 -19.19 7.95
CA THR A 95 -6.09 -18.59 7.17
C THR A 95 -6.44 -17.18 6.71
N ARG A 96 -7.69 -16.93 6.32
CA ARG A 96 -8.16 -15.59 5.92
C ARG A 96 -8.15 -14.61 7.09
N ALA A 97 -8.55 -15.05 8.27
CA ALA A 97 -8.44 -14.24 9.49
C ALA A 97 -6.97 -13.92 9.84
N GLN A 98 -6.06 -14.89 9.67
CA GLN A 98 -4.61 -14.67 9.85
C GLN A 98 -4.06 -13.66 8.85
N HIS A 99 -4.44 -13.74 7.57
CA HIS A 99 -4.05 -12.75 6.56
C HIS A 99 -4.53 -11.34 6.93
N ARG A 100 -5.76 -11.20 7.44
CA ARG A 100 -6.27 -9.91 7.94
C ARG A 100 -5.45 -9.38 9.11
N ALA A 101 -5.03 -10.24 10.04
CA ALA A 101 -4.12 -9.84 11.11
C ALA A 101 -2.76 -9.36 10.57
N TRP A 102 -2.23 -10.01 9.54
CA TRP A 102 -0.99 -9.59 8.88
C TRP A 102 -1.14 -8.28 8.09
N ILE A 103 -2.29 -8.00 7.51
CA ILE A 103 -2.60 -6.70 6.86
C ILE A 103 -2.61 -5.58 7.90
N GLU A 104 -3.17 -5.81 9.08
CA GLU A 104 -3.12 -4.85 10.17
C GLU A 104 -1.68 -4.63 10.65
N PHE A 105 -0.92 -5.72 10.81
CA PHE A 105 0.50 -5.65 11.14
C PHE A 105 1.32 -4.89 10.09
N ALA A 106 1.02 -5.08 8.80
CA ALA A 106 1.61 -4.33 7.69
C ALA A 106 1.26 -2.84 7.73
N THR A 107 0.07 -2.48 8.23
CA THR A 107 -0.32 -1.07 8.42
C THR A 107 0.50 -0.40 9.53
N ALA A 108 0.76 -1.11 10.63
CA ALA A 108 1.70 -0.64 11.65
C ALA A 108 3.14 -0.54 11.11
N MET A 109 3.57 -1.50 10.29
CA MET A 109 4.88 -1.47 9.62
C MET A 109 5.04 -0.25 8.70
N LEU A 110 4.00 0.07 7.92
CA LEU A 110 3.97 1.25 7.06
C LEU A 110 4.13 2.54 7.86
N ALA A 111 3.50 2.65 9.03
CA ALA A 111 3.64 3.81 9.90
C ALA A 111 5.08 3.99 10.43
N ASP A 112 5.76 2.89 10.78
CA ASP A 112 7.15 2.95 11.23
C ASP A 112 8.12 3.21 10.09
N ALA A 113 7.90 2.64 8.90
CA ALA A 113 8.63 2.99 7.69
C ALA A 113 8.49 4.47 7.35
N TRP A 114 7.26 5.00 7.35
CA TRP A 114 7.03 6.42 7.12
C TRP A 114 7.77 7.29 8.13
N GLY A 115 7.69 6.94 9.42
CA GLY A 115 8.37 7.66 10.49
C GLY A 115 9.89 7.61 10.40
N TYR A 116 10.46 6.46 10.01
CA TYR A 116 11.90 6.32 9.78
C TYR A 116 12.36 7.18 8.60
N LEU A 117 11.66 7.07 7.47
CA LEU A 117 12.02 7.76 6.23
C LEU A 117 11.91 9.28 6.34
N ASN A 118 10.97 9.79 7.14
CA ASN A 118 10.75 11.22 7.36
C ASN A 118 11.40 11.77 8.64
N ALA A 119 12.26 11.00 9.31
CA ALA A 119 12.89 11.47 10.54
C ALA A 119 13.81 12.67 10.27
N ALA A 120 13.61 13.76 11.01
CA ALA A 120 14.43 14.98 10.95
C ALA A 120 15.57 14.99 12.00
N ASP A 121 15.60 13.98 12.87
CA ASP A 121 16.63 13.82 13.89
C ASP A 121 17.01 12.34 14.05
N GLN A 122 18.21 12.11 14.58
CA GLN A 122 18.80 10.78 14.70
C GLN A 122 18.06 9.90 15.72
N GLN A 123 17.51 10.47 16.79
CA GLN A 123 16.83 9.70 17.83
C GLN A 123 15.51 9.12 17.31
N ALA A 124 14.73 9.92 16.58
CA ALA A 124 13.52 9.48 15.90
C ALA A 124 13.83 8.42 14.83
N ALA A 125 14.87 8.64 14.03
CA ALA A 125 15.29 7.68 13.01
C ALA A 125 15.70 6.32 13.61
N LEU A 126 16.49 6.33 14.69
CA LEU A 126 16.89 5.12 15.40
C LEU A 126 15.71 4.36 15.99
N GLY A 127 14.78 5.06 16.67
CA GLY A 127 13.60 4.42 17.25
C GLY A 127 12.69 3.80 16.19
N LYS A 128 12.43 4.53 15.09
CA LYS A 128 11.56 4.05 14.01
C LYS A 128 12.20 2.95 13.16
N SER A 129 13.50 3.05 12.88
CA SER A 129 14.23 1.98 12.19
C SER A 129 14.26 0.68 13.01
N ALA A 130 14.46 0.75 14.34
CA ALA A 130 14.40 -0.43 15.20
C ALA A 130 13.00 -1.06 15.22
N ALA A 131 11.95 -0.24 15.38
CA ALA A 131 10.56 -0.73 15.35
C ALA A 131 10.18 -1.36 14.00
N LEU A 132 10.64 -0.77 12.90
CA LEU A 132 10.48 -1.31 11.56
C LEU A 132 11.26 -2.62 11.39
N ARG A 133 12.53 -2.65 11.82
CA ARG A 133 13.40 -3.83 11.72
C ARG A 133 12.78 -5.04 12.39
N GLY A 134 12.23 -4.88 13.59
CA GLY A 134 11.54 -5.97 14.30
C GLY A 134 10.31 -6.50 13.56
N LYS A 135 9.57 -5.64 12.85
CA LYS A 135 8.43 -6.06 12.01
C LYS A 135 8.87 -6.80 10.76
N LEU A 136 9.93 -6.32 10.10
CA LEU A 136 10.54 -7.01 8.96
C LEU A 136 11.07 -8.39 9.37
N GLU A 137 11.69 -8.50 10.54
CA GLU A 137 12.11 -9.75 11.17
C GLU A 137 10.93 -10.71 11.35
N ARG A 138 9.81 -10.20 11.86
CA ARG A 138 8.61 -11.00 12.08
C ARG A 138 8.02 -11.51 10.77
N PHE A 139 7.96 -10.68 9.73
CA PHE A 139 7.58 -11.12 8.38
C PHE A 139 8.57 -12.13 7.77
N ASN A 140 9.86 -11.97 8.03
CA ASN A 140 10.91 -12.86 7.50
C ASN A 140 10.82 -14.30 8.06
N LEU A 141 10.13 -14.50 9.18
CA LEU A 141 9.85 -15.82 9.74
C LEU A 141 8.73 -16.54 8.99
N GLU A 142 7.86 -15.82 8.27
CA GLU A 142 6.82 -16.41 7.42
C GLU A 142 7.49 -16.90 6.12
N LYS A 143 7.62 -18.23 6.01
CA LYS A 143 8.36 -18.89 4.92
C LYS A 143 7.49 -19.88 4.17
N PRO A 144 6.43 -19.42 3.47
CA PRO A 144 5.77 -20.27 2.50
C PRO A 144 6.69 -20.51 1.30
N ASP A 145 6.45 -21.59 0.56
CA ASP A 145 7.15 -21.85 -0.69
C ASP A 145 6.67 -20.88 -1.78
N GLY A 146 7.53 -19.95 -2.18
CA GLY A 146 7.29 -19.01 -3.27
C GLY A 146 7.58 -17.54 -2.92
N PRO A 147 7.51 -16.65 -3.92
CA PRO A 147 7.98 -15.27 -3.78
C PRO A 147 7.06 -14.37 -2.93
N TYR A 148 5.77 -14.71 -2.78
CA TYR A 148 4.75 -13.90 -2.12
C TYR A 148 4.40 -14.39 -0.72
N PHE A 149 3.69 -13.58 0.06
CA PHE A 149 3.37 -13.86 1.46
C PHE A 149 2.63 -15.18 1.68
N ALA A 150 1.85 -15.63 0.70
CA ALA A 150 1.11 -16.90 0.73
C ALA A 150 1.73 -17.97 -0.18
N GLY A 151 3.01 -17.80 -0.56
CA GLY A 151 3.75 -18.70 -1.45
C GLY A 151 3.73 -18.23 -2.90
N ALA A 152 3.22 -19.07 -3.80
CA ALA A 152 3.31 -18.84 -5.24
C ALA A 152 2.39 -17.73 -5.78
N LYS A 153 1.28 -17.43 -5.09
CA LYS A 153 0.26 -16.47 -5.55
C LYS A 153 0.31 -15.18 -4.73
N LEU A 154 0.09 -14.04 -5.40
CA LEU A 154 -0.13 -12.77 -4.72
C LEU A 154 -1.36 -12.87 -3.81
N SER A 155 -1.28 -12.26 -2.64
CA SER A 155 -2.36 -12.12 -1.67
C SER A 155 -2.55 -10.66 -1.27
N MET A 156 -3.63 -10.39 -0.54
CA MET A 156 -3.91 -9.06 -0.01
C MET A 156 -2.85 -8.57 1.01
N VAL A 157 -2.11 -9.49 1.65
CA VAL A 157 -0.96 -9.12 2.51
C VAL A 157 0.15 -8.49 1.69
N ASP A 158 0.44 -9.06 0.51
CA ASP A 158 1.41 -8.51 -0.43
C ASP A 158 1.03 -7.11 -0.89
N ILE A 159 -0.25 -6.89 -1.20
CA ILE A 159 -0.80 -5.58 -1.57
C ILE A 159 -0.62 -4.57 -0.44
N ALA A 160 -0.83 -4.98 0.81
CA ALA A 160 -0.68 -4.12 1.97
C ALA A 160 0.78 -3.70 2.23
N VAL A 161 1.74 -4.57 1.90
CA VAL A 161 3.19 -4.39 2.13
C VAL A 161 3.91 -3.71 0.96
N ALA A 162 3.46 -3.92 -0.28
CA ALA A 162 4.15 -3.40 -1.48
C ALA A 162 4.50 -1.89 -1.43
N PRO A 163 3.63 -0.98 -0.92
CA PRO A 163 3.98 0.43 -0.82
C PRO A 163 5.15 0.71 0.14
N VAL A 164 5.32 -0.11 1.18
CA VAL A 164 6.45 0.00 2.13
C VAL A 164 7.75 -0.31 1.41
N PHE A 165 7.80 -1.44 0.72
CA PHE A 165 8.99 -1.89 -0.01
C PHE A 165 9.39 -0.92 -1.12
N ARG A 166 8.41 -0.40 -1.87
CA ARG A 166 8.65 0.62 -2.90
C ARG A 166 9.49 1.78 -2.36
N TYR A 167 9.19 2.30 -1.16
CA TYR A 167 9.94 3.44 -0.63
C TYR A 167 11.44 3.14 -0.53
N PHE A 168 11.79 1.97 -0.02
CA PHE A 168 13.18 1.56 0.18
C PHE A 168 13.87 1.26 -1.15
N ASP A 169 13.16 0.63 -2.09
CA ASP A 169 13.66 0.37 -3.44
C ASP A 169 13.98 1.69 -4.17
N LEU A 170 13.09 2.69 -4.07
CA LEU A 170 13.28 4.01 -4.69
C LEU A 170 14.46 4.80 -4.10
N LEU A 171 14.82 4.53 -2.85
CA LEU A 171 15.95 5.17 -2.16
C LEU A 171 17.24 4.35 -2.26
N GLY A 172 17.26 3.23 -3.01
CA GLY A 172 18.45 2.41 -3.21
C GLY A 172 18.89 1.61 -1.98
N PHE A 173 17.95 1.22 -1.11
CA PHE A 173 18.28 0.38 0.04
C PHE A 173 18.54 -1.06 -0.40
N GLU A 174 19.82 -1.41 -0.53
CA GLU A 174 20.27 -2.75 -0.87
C GLU A 174 19.96 -3.79 0.23
N PRO A 175 19.92 -5.11 -0.10
CA PRO A 175 19.76 -6.17 0.90
C PRO A 175 20.81 -6.17 2.01
N SER A 176 22.00 -5.61 1.76
CA SER A 176 23.08 -5.46 2.75
C SER A 176 22.90 -4.25 3.69
N HIS A 177 21.89 -3.41 3.48
CA HIS A 177 21.60 -2.30 4.39
C HIS A 177 21.22 -2.86 5.78
N PRO A 178 21.64 -2.26 6.91
CA PRO A 178 21.37 -2.79 8.25
C PRO A 178 19.89 -3.08 8.57
N LEU A 179 18.98 -2.33 7.91
CA LEU A 179 17.54 -2.56 8.00
C LEU A 179 17.08 -3.90 7.39
N PHE A 180 17.82 -4.44 6.42
CA PHE A 180 17.48 -5.65 5.66
C PHE A 180 18.51 -6.77 5.79
N GLU A 181 19.66 -6.50 6.40
CA GLU A 181 20.73 -7.47 6.58
C GLU A 181 20.22 -8.73 7.30
N GLY A 182 20.50 -9.91 6.72
CA GLY A 182 20.04 -11.20 7.21
C GLY A 182 18.60 -11.56 6.86
N LEU A 183 17.85 -10.69 6.17
CA LEU A 183 16.44 -10.90 5.81
C LEU A 183 16.27 -11.38 4.36
N GLY A 184 16.86 -12.53 4.02
CA GLY A 184 16.86 -13.08 2.65
C GLY A 184 15.45 -13.24 2.06
N ARG A 185 14.48 -13.73 2.86
CA ARG A 185 13.08 -13.87 2.42
C ARG A 185 12.45 -12.52 2.06
N ILE A 186 12.77 -11.47 2.82
CA ILE A 186 12.30 -10.11 2.53
C ILE A 186 12.95 -9.57 1.24
N ALA A 187 14.22 -9.87 0.99
CA ALA A 187 14.88 -9.46 -0.25
C ALA A 187 14.19 -10.08 -1.48
N GLU A 188 13.87 -11.38 -1.43
CA GLU A 188 13.10 -12.06 -2.48
C GLU A 188 11.69 -11.47 -2.64
N TRP A 189 11.02 -11.17 -1.52
CA TRP A 189 9.68 -10.59 -1.53
C TRP A 189 9.65 -9.20 -2.16
N ARG A 190 10.59 -8.33 -1.75
CA ARG A 190 10.79 -6.99 -2.33
C ARG A 190 11.01 -7.08 -3.83
N HIS A 191 11.91 -7.95 -4.26
CA HIS A 191 12.21 -8.15 -5.68
C HIS A 191 10.97 -8.60 -6.46
N ALA A 192 10.21 -9.57 -5.94
CA ALA A 192 8.99 -10.04 -6.61
C ALA A 192 7.92 -8.95 -6.74
N LEU A 193 7.71 -8.16 -5.68
CA LEU A 193 6.72 -7.08 -5.71
C LEU A 193 7.15 -5.91 -6.60
N ALA A 194 8.43 -5.54 -6.61
CA ALA A 194 8.96 -4.48 -7.47
C ALA A 194 8.81 -4.81 -8.97
N ASN A 195 8.84 -6.11 -9.33
CA ASN A 195 8.68 -6.58 -10.71
C ASN A 195 7.22 -6.86 -11.11
N ARG A 196 6.24 -6.66 -10.23
CA ARG A 196 4.83 -6.95 -10.53
C ARG A 196 4.17 -5.77 -11.23
N ALA A 197 3.54 -6.02 -12.37
CA ALA A 197 2.96 -4.98 -13.23
C ALA A 197 1.93 -4.09 -12.51
N SER A 198 1.03 -4.69 -11.72
CA SER A 198 0.04 -3.95 -10.92
C SER A 198 0.69 -3.05 -9.87
N VAL A 199 1.81 -3.48 -9.27
CA VAL A 199 2.60 -2.66 -8.36
C VAL A 199 3.19 -1.50 -9.15
N GLN A 200 3.92 -1.74 -10.22
CA GLN A 200 4.52 -0.67 -11.03
C GLN A 200 3.49 0.38 -11.49
N ALA A 201 2.34 -0.06 -12.02
CA ALA A 201 1.27 0.79 -12.54
C ALA A 201 0.40 1.50 -11.46
N ALA A 202 0.56 1.18 -10.18
CA ALA A 202 -0.22 1.80 -9.10
C ALA A 202 0.11 3.27 -8.83
N VAL A 203 1.23 3.77 -9.37
CA VAL A 203 1.71 5.14 -9.19
C VAL A 203 2.00 5.80 -10.53
N ALA A 204 2.08 7.12 -10.55
CA ALA A 204 2.53 7.88 -11.72
C ALA A 204 4.03 7.70 -11.97
N GLU A 205 4.48 7.91 -13.22
CA GLU A 205 5.89 7.79 -13.61
C GLU A 205 6.82 8.70 -12.80
N ASP A 206 6.33 9.88 -12.39
CA ASP A 206 7.06 10.85 -11.59
C ASP A 206 6.97 10.62 -10.07
N TYR A 207 6.46 9.46 -9.61
CA TYR A 207 6.34 9.16 -8.19
C TYR A 207 7.68 9.23 -7.45
N ALA A 208 8.75 8.70 -8.05
CA ALA A 208 10.08 8.67 -7.44
C ALA A 208 10.62 10.08 -7.16
N SER A 209 10.51 10.98 -8.15
CA SER A 209 10.96 12.37 -8.01
C SER A 209 10.09 13.14 -7.01
N ARG A 210 8.76 12.93 -7.02
CA ARG A 210 7.85 13.52 -6.03
C ARG A 210 8.16 13.05 -4.62
N PHE A 211 8.45 11.76 -4.43
CA PHE A 211 8.78 11.20 -3.13
C PHE A 211 10.10 11.74 -2.60
N HIS A 212 11.14 11.82 -3.44
CA HIS A 212 12.41 12.42 -3.05
C HIS A 212 12.24 13.91 -2.67
N ALA A 213 11.49 14.68 -3.47
CA ALA A 213 11.20 16.09 -3.18
C ALA A 213 10.43 16.26 -1.86
N HIS A 214 9.51 15.34 -1.55
CA HIS A 214 8.81 15.33 -0.27
C HIS A 214 9.77 15.15 0.91
N LEU A 215 10.68 14.18 0.83
CA LEU A 215 11.66 13.94 1.90
C LEU A 215 12.61 15.12 2.11
N GLN A 216 13.03 15.79 1.02
CA GLN A 216 13.82 17.03 1.10
C GLN A 216 13.04 18.16 1.78
N GLN A 217 11.76 18.36 1.42
CA GLN A 217 10.90 19.35 2.06
C GLN A 217 10.68 19.05 3.55
N ALA A 218 10.60 17.76 3.91
CA ALA A 218 10.50 17.29 5.29
C ALA A 218 11.82 17.42 6.07
N LYS A 219 12.94 17.79 5.41
CA LYS A 219 14.29 17.80 5.99
C LYS A 219 14.66 16.45 6.60
N ALA A 220 14.26 15.38 5.94
CA ALA A 220 14.56 14.03 6.38
C ALA A 220 16.07 13.77 6.27
N ILE A 221 16.67 13.24 7.34
CA ILE A 221 18.13 13.06 7.42
C ILE A 221 18.71 12.13 6.34
N LEU A 222 17.87 11.25 5.77
CA LEU A 222 18.27 10.27 4.75
C LEU A 222 18.50 10.88 3.36
N VAL A 223 18.02 12.10 3.13
CA VAL A 223 18.13 12.81 1.84
C VAL A 223 18.60 14.26 2.00
N SER A 224 19.05 14.62 3.20
CA SER A 224 19.59 15.94 3.54
C SER A 224 21.07 16.06 3.17
#